data_AF-C9KJN9-F1
#
_entry.id   AF-C9KJN9-F1
#
_cell.length_a   1.000
_cell.length_b   1.000
_cell.length_c   1.000
_cell.angle_alpha   90.00
_cell.angle_beta   90.00
_cell.angle_gamma   90.00
#
_symmetry.space_group_name_H-M   'P 1'
#
loop_
_entity.id
_entity.type
_entity.pdbx_description
1 polymer ?
#
loop_
_entity_poly.entity_id
_entity_poly.type
_entity_poly.pdbx_seq_one_letter_code
_entity_poly.pdbx_strand_id
1 'polypeptide(L)' 'MDGQQDFKVDQDIVKRLIFRIIMDENKNLKFPYNQRTPDNKMAEKIYQNIVDEVSKG' A
#
# COMPACT_ATOMS: atom_id res chain seq x y z
N MET A 1 -31.15 -2.55 -13.53
CA MET A 1 -29.85 -2.70 -14.21
C MET A 1 -28.79 -2.56 -13.13
N ASP A 2 -28.58 -3.59 -12.32
CA ASP A 2 -27.49 -3.62 -11.35
C ASP A 2 -26.23 -3.99 -12.11
N GLY A 3 -25.55 -2.97 -12.63
CA GLY A 3 -24.20 -3.11 -13.15
C GLY A 3 -23.30 -3.47 -11.99
N GLN A 4 -23.08 -4.77 -11.77
CA GLN A 4 -21.88 -5.23 -11.11
C GLN A 4 -20.73 -4.64 -11.90
N GLN A 5 -20.20 -3.53 -11.38
CA GLN A 5 -18.97 -2.93 -11.85
C GLN A 5 -17.91 -4.00 -11.58
N ASP A 6 -17.58 -4.75 -12.63
CA ASP A 6 -16.60 -5.81 -12.59
C ASP A 6 -15.26 -5.11 -12.33
N PHE A 7 -14.93 -4.91 -11.06
CA PHE A 7 -13.67 -4.32 -10.63
C PHE A 7 -12.58 -5.30 -11.03
N LYS A 8 -12.08 -5.15 -12.25
CA LYS A 8 -10.86 -5.81 -12.70
C LYS A 8 -9.71 -5.21 -11.90
N VAL A 9 -9.45 -5.83 -10.77
CA VAL A 9 -8.26 -5.55 -9.96
C VAL A 9 -7.06 -6.05 -10.75
N ASP A 10 -6.21 -5.12 -11.16
CA ASP A 10 -4.94 -5.45 -11.80
C ASP A 10 -4.04 -6.16 -10.77
N GLN A 11 -3.83 -7.46 -10.99
CA GLN A 11 -3.03 -8.29 -10.09
C GLN A 11 -1.57 -7.84 -10.00
N ASP A 12 -1.03 -7.21 -11.04
CA ASP A 12 0.34 -6.70 -11.03
C ASP A 12 0.45 -5.42 -10.21
N ILE A 13 -0.56 -4.55 -10.23
CA ILE A 13 -0.66 -3.40 -9.31
C ILE A 13 -0.69 -3.90 -7.86
N VAL A 14 -1.53 -4.91 -7.55
CA VAL A 14 -1.60 -5.50 -6.20
C VAL A 14 -0.27 -6.09 -5.76
N LYS A 15 0.40 -6.87 -6.62
CA LYS A 15 1.72 -7.45 -6.29
C LYS A 15 2.76 -6.37 -6.00
N ARG A 16 2.81 -5.29 -6.81
CA ARG A 16 3.74 -4.17 -6.61
C ARG A 16 3.48 -3.47 -5.27
N LEU A 17 2.22 -3.25 -4.93
CA LEU A 17 1.81 -2.64 -3.66
C LEU A 17 2.24 -3.50 -2.47
N ILE A 18 1.95 -4.80 -2.50
CA ILE A 18 2.34 -5.74 -1.43
C ILE A 18 3.86 -5.75 -1.24
N PHE A 19 4.63 -5.83 -2.33
CA PHE A 19 6.11 -5.78 -2.25
C PHE A 19 6.61 -4.49 -1.61
N ARG A 20 6.03 -3.35 -1.98
CA ARG A 20 6.39 -2.04 -1.43
C ARG A 20 6.10 -1.94 0.07
N ILE A 21 4.94 -2.46 0.51
CA ILE A 21 4.57 -2.53 1.93
C ILE A 21 5.59 -3.36 2.72
N ILE A 22 5.90 -4.56 2.25
CA ILE A 22 6.86 -5.46 2.91
C ILE A 22 8.24 -4.82 2.98
N MET A 23 8.68 -4.13 1.93
CA MET A 23 9.97 -3.43 1.93
C MET A 23 10.01 -2.26 2.90
N ASP A 24 8.95 -1.43 2.92
CA ASP A 24 8.86 -0.27 3.80
C ASP A 24 8.82 -0.71 5.27
N GLU A 25 8.08 -1.78 5.60
CA GLU A 25 8.08 -2.33 6.96
C GLU A 25 9.41 -2.93 7.36
N ASN A 26 10.04 -3.70 6.49
CA ASN A 26 11.38 -4.22 6.75
C ASN A 26 12.40 -3.09 6.97
N LYS A 27 12.26 -1.97 6.26
CA LYS A 27 13.08 -0.79 6.48
C LYS A 27 12.76 -0.12 7.82
N ASN A 28 11.48 -0.01 8.17
CA ASN A 28 11.03 0.55 9.44
C ASN A 28 11.56 -0.24 10.65
N LEU A 29 11.51 -1.57 10.58
CA LEU A 29 11.97 -2.47 11.65
C LEU A 29 13.47 -2.38 11.92
N LYS A 30 14.28 -1.91 10.95
CA LYS A 30 15.72 -1.67 11.13
C LYS A 30 16.03 -0.47 12.02
N PHE A 31 15.07 0.44 12.24
CA PHE A 31 15.26 1.57 13.12
C PHE A 31 15.05 1.17 14.60
N PRO A 32 15.76 1.83 15.53
CA PRO A 32 15.45 1.77 16.97
C PRO A 32 13.98 2.11 17.22
N TYR A 33 13.36 1.48 18.23
CA TYR A 33 11.92 1.58 18.49
C TYR A 33 11.36 3.02 18.52
N ASN A 34 12.11 3.95 19.12
CA ASN A 34 11.74 5.37 19.21
C ASN A 34 11.87 6.16 17.89
N GLN A 35 12.48 5.58 16.86
CA GLN A 35 12.64 6.16 15.53
C GLN A 35 11.77 5.47 14.48
N ARG A 36 11.01 4.44 14.87
CA ARG A 36 10.10 3.75 13.97
C ARG A 36 8.92 4.65 13.64
N THR A 37 8.51 4.57 12.39
CA THR A 37 7.21 5.06 11.95
C THR A 37 6.15 4.22 12.63
N PRO A 38 5.23 4.81 13.38
CA PRO A 38 4.15 4.07 14.03
C PRO A 38 3.14 3.56 13.00
N ASP A 39 2.46 2.46 13.36
CA ASP A 39 1.59 1.68 12.47
C ASP A 39 0.52 2.53 11.77
N ASN A 40 -0.03 3.53 12.46
CA ASN A 40 -1.02 4.45 11.89
C ASN A 40 -0.47 5.27 10.72
N LYS A 41 0.77 5.78 10.83
CA LYS A 41 1.43 6.52 9.75
C LYS A 41 1.86 5.61 8.61
N MET A 42 2.22 4.36 8.93
CA MET A 42 2.47 3.33 7.92
C MET A 42 1.20 3.06 7.10
N ALA A 43 0.06 2.85 7.78
CA ALA A 43 -1.23 2.60 7.12
C ALA A 43 -1.68 3.78 6.24
N GLU A 44 -1.53 5.03 6.71
CA GLU A 44 -1.83 6.24 5.93
C GLU A 44 -0.97 6.32 4.66
N LYS A 45 0.34 6.07 4.78
CA LYS A 45 1.26 6.04 3.63
C LYS A 45 0.89 4.95 2.62
N ILE A 46 0.47 3.78 3.11
CA ILE A 46 0.04 2.65 2.25
C ILE A 46 -1.24 3.03 1.50
N TYR A 47 -2.24 3.58 2.19
CA TYR A 47 -3.48 4.03 1.57
C TYR A 47 -3.21 5.05 0.47
N GLN A 48 -2.37 6.06 0.74
CA GLN A 48 -2.01 7.07 -0.26
C GLN A 48 -1.31 6.44 -1.48
N ASN A 49 -0.37 5.51 -1.26
CA ASN A 49 0.29 4.81 -2.37
C ASN A 49 -0.72 4.00 -3.22
N ILE A 50 -1.73 3.39 -2.62
CA ILE A 50 -2.78 2.67 -3.35
C ILE A 50 -3.60 3.64 -4.19
N VAL A 51 -4.06 4.74 -3.60
CA VAL A 51 -4.84 5.78 -4.31
C VAL A 51 -4.05 6.36 -5.48
N ASP A 52 -2.77 6.66 -5.27
CA ASP A 52 -1.90 7.21 -6.29
C ASP A 52 -1.65 6.23 -7.45
N GLU A 53 -1.46 4.93 -7.17
CA GLU A 53 -1.25 3.92 -8.21
C GLU A 53 -2.55 3.61 -8.98
N VAL A 54 -3.70 3.57 -8.30
CA VAL A 54 -5.01 3.39 -8.96
C VAL A 54 -5.37 4.60 -9.82
N SER A 55 -5.02 5.82 -9.40
CA SER A 55 -5.33 7.05 -10.14
C SER A 55 -4.46 7.26 -11.40
N LYS A 56 -3.38 6.48 -11.57
CA LYS A 56 -2.51 6.51 -12.75
C LYS A 56 -2.94 5.55 -13.86
N GLY A 57 -3.78 4.57 -13.55
CA GLY A 57 -4.32 3.58 -14.49
C GLY A 57 -5.63 4.05 -15.11
#